data_AF-A0A6M0RM77-F1
#
_entry.id   AF-A0A6M0RM77-F1
#
_cell.length_a   1.000
_cell.length_b   1.000
_cell.length_c   1.000
_cell.angle_alpha   90.00
_cell.angle_beta   90.00
_cell.angle_gamma   90.00
#
_symmetry.space_group_name_H-M   'P 1'
#
loop_
_entity.id
_entity.type
_entity.pdbx_description
1 polymer ?
#
loop_
_entity_poly.entity_id
_entity_poly.type
_entity_poly.pdbx_seq_one_letter_code
_entity_poly.pdbx_strand_id
1 'polypeptide(L)'
;MKPKFSTLILLTLASALLLLPFAISPIYLDALRDRSVELHQFIRGEIYKQVTGYVALAFVVFEMLLSLRKRGRSWLGKIKLPGSVMLWRSVHIFLGVGLLAIVVVHTIGATGLNFNYLFLWVFFAVTLSALVGVVAETGILESPRKFFGVPGNKDLVMTKGPLIRNMRAVWLPTHIFLVSVFILMLGVHVFLAYYYR
;
A
#
# COMPACT_ATOMS: atom_id res chain seq x y z
N MET A 1 15.50 -1.49 12.33
CA MET A 1 16.34 -0.50 11.60
C MET A 1 15.47 0.15 10.52
N LYS A 2 15.73 1.40 10.13
CA LYS A 2 15.01 2.01 8.97
C LYS A 2 15.55 1.35 7.68
N PRO A 3 14.69 0.97 6.70
CA PRO A 3 15.17 0.47 5.42
C PRO A 3 16.07 1.50 4.74
N LYS A 4 17.18 1.04 4.15
CA LYS A 4 18.11 1.89 3.38
C LYS A 4 17.43 2.35 2.09
N PHE A 5 17.95 3.42 1.48
CA PHE A 5 17.43 3.90 0.19
C PHE A 5 17.42 2.81 -0.89
N SER A 6 18.47 1.98 -0.99
CA SER A 6 18.52 0.86 -1.94
C SER A 6 17.43 -0.18 -1.71
N THR A 7 17.13 -0.50 -0.45
CA THR A 7 16.03 -1.40 -0.09
C THR A 7 14.69 -0.83 -0.55
N LEU A 8 14.47 0.48 -0.35
CA LEU A 8 13.22 1.14 -0.78
C LEU A 8 13.08 1.18 -2.30
N ILE A 9 14.17 1.34 -3.05
CA ILE A 9 14.17 1.21 -4.52
C ILE A 9 13.75 -0.21 -4.92
N LEU A 10 14.36 -1.24 -4.34
CA LEU A 10 14.00 -2.63 -4.65
C LEU A 10 12.53 -2.93 -4.33
N LEU A 11 12.02 -2.45 -3.19
CA LEU A 11 10.60 -2.61 -2.84
C LEU A 11 9.68 -1.86 -3.80
N THR A 12 10.11 -0.71 -4.32
CA THR A 12 9.35 0.05 -5.33
C THR A 12 9.30 -0.71 -6.65
N LEU A 13 10.43 -1.25 -7.10
CA LEU A 13 10.49 -2.08 -8.31
C LEU A 13 9.68 -3.37 -8.16
N ALA A 14 9.77 -4.03 -7.00
CA ALA A 14 8.95 -5.20 -6.69
C ALA A 14 7.45 -4.86 -6.71
N SER A 15 7.07 -3.70 -6.18
CA SER A 15 5.68 -3.25 -6.22
C SER A 15 5.22 -2.94 -7.65
N ALA A 16 6.07 -2.32 -8.47
CA ALA A 16 5.77 -2.11 -9.89
C ALA A 16 5.58 -3.44 -10.64
N LEU A 17 6.43 -4.43 -10.35
CA LEU A 17 6.30 -5.79 -10.89
C LEU A 17 4.99 -6.46 -10.46
N LEU A 18 4.62 -6.34 -9.17
CA LEU A 18 3.35 -6.84 -8.63
C LEU A 18 2.13 -6.12 -9.21
N LEU A 19 2.28 -4.90 -9.75
CA LEU A 19 1.20 -4.19 -10.42
C LEU A 19 1.01 -4.62 -11.88
N LEU A 20 2.01 -5.25 -12.51
CA LEU A 20 1.91 -5.67 -13.91
C LEU A 20 0.70 -6.56 -14.21
N PRO A 21 0.36 -7.60 -13.40
CA PRO A 21 -0.81 -8.43 -13.66
C PRO A 21 -2.13 -7.65 -13.77
N PHE A 22 -2.25 -6.49 -13.13
CA PHE A 22 -3.45 -5.66 -13.26
C PHE A 22 -3.46 -4.84 -14.54
N ALA A 23 -2.28 -4.41 -15.01
CA ALA A 23 -2.15 -3.64 -16.25
C ALA A 23 -2.40 -4.49 -17.50
N ILE A 24 -2.00 -5.78 -17.47
CA ILE A 24 -2.17 -6.71 -18.59
C ILE A 24 -3.33 -7.69 -18.39
N SER A 25 -4.20 -7.45 -17.41
CA SER A 25 -5.32 -8.34 -17.05
C SER A 25 -6.20 -8.76 -18.23
N PRO A 26 -6.55 -7.88 -19.19
CA PRO A 26 -7.38 -8.28 -20.33
C PRO A 26 -6.72 -9.31 -21.26
N ILE A 27 -5.38 -9.41 -21.25
CA ILE A 27 -4.64 -10.25 -22.19
C ILE A 27 -4.53 -11.68 -21.67
N TYR A 28 -4.15 -11.88 -20.41
CA TYR A 28 -3.89 -13.22 -19.88
C TYR A 28 -5.10 -13.86 -19.20
N LEU A 29 -6.08 -13.11 -18.71
CA LEU A 29 -7.24 -13.72 -18.03
C LEU A 29 -8.12 -14.51 -19.00
N ASP A 30 -8.26 -14.04 -20.23
CA ASP A 30 -8.96 -14.79 -21.28
C ASP A 30 -8.21 -16.08 -21.62
N ALA A 31 -6.88 -15.98 -21.81
CA ALA A 31 -6.04 -17.16 -22.02
C ALA A 31 -6.10 -18.16 -20.84
N LEU A 32 -6.14 -17.68 -19.60
CA LEU A 32 -6.26 -18.52 -18.40
C LEU A 32 -7.61 -19.24 -18.36
N ARG A 33 -8.70 -18.53 -18.70
CA ARG A 33 -10.05 -19.10 -18.77
C ARG A 33 -10.13 -20.21 -19.82
N ASP A 34 -9.52 -20.00 -20.98
CA ASP A 34 -9.63 -20.92 -22.10
C ASP A 34 -8.68 -22.13 -21.97
N ARG A 35 -7.50 -21.95 -21.37
CA ARG A 35 -6.44 -22.98 -21.34
C ARG A 35 -6.29 -23.70 -20.01
N SER A 36 -6.92 -23.20 -18.94
CA SER A 36 -6.72 -23.73 -17.58
C SER A 36 -8.02 -23.72 -16.77
N VAL A 37 -9.03 -24.43 -17.29
CA VAL A 37 -10.39 -24.47 -16.72
C VAL A 37 -10.40 -24.93 -15.26
N GLU A 38 -9.64 -25.96 -14.89
CA GLU A 38 -9.57 -26.45 -13.51
C GLU A 38 -8.97 -25.41 -12.56
N LEU A 39 -7.89 -24.75 -12.96
CA LEU A 39 -7.28 -23.65 -12.20
C LEU A 39 -8.25 -22.47 -12.08
N HIS A 40 -8.93 -22.12 -13.17
CA HIS A 40 -9.94 -21.06 -13.18
C HIS A 40 -11.12 -21.38 -12.25
N GLN A 41 -11.57 -22.65 -12.21
CA GLN A 41 -12.61 -23.11 -11.29
C GLN A 41 -12.14 -23.09 -9.84
N PHE A 42 -10.94 -23.61 -9.54
CA PHE A 42 -10.38 -23.61 -8.20
C PHE A 42 -10.30 -22.20 -7.61
N ILE A 43 -9.78 -21.24 -8.39
CA ILE A 43 -9.62 -19.86 -7.91
C ILE A 43 -10.97 -19.14 -7.77
N ARG A 44 -11.97 -19.51 -8.58
CA ARG A 44 -13.34 -19.03 -8.37
C ARG A 44 -14.04 -19.66 -7.16
N GLY A 45 -13.48 -20.75 -6.63
CA GLY A 45 -13.98 -21.45 -5.46
C GLY A 45 -14.03 -20.56 -4.22
N GLU A 46 -15.08 -20.75 -3.42
CA GLU A 46 -15.34 -19.93 -2.24
C GLU A 46 -14.24 -20.04 -1.18
N ILE A 47 -13.68 -21.24 -0.98
CA ILE A 47 -12.60 -21.45 -0.01
C ILE A 47 -11.37 -20.62 -0.37
N TYR A 48 -10.96 -20.61 -1.65
CA TYR A 48 -9.81 -19.84 -2.09
C TYR A 48 -10.01 -18.34 -1.82
N LYS A 49 -11.17 -17.80 -2.22
CA LYS A 49 -11.50 -16.39 -2.04
C LYS A 49 -11.58 -15.99 -0.57
N GLN A 50 -12.18 -16.84 0.27
CA GLN A 50 -12.29 -16.58 1.71
C GLN A 50 -10.92 -16.61 2.38
N VAL A 51 -10.11 -17.64 2.15
CA VAL A 51 -8.77 -17.75 2.76
C VAL A 51 -7.91 -16.57 2.36
N THR A 52 -7.78 -16.30 1.06
CA THR A 52 -6.96 -15.18 0.57
C THR A 52 -7.51 -13.82 1.01
N GLY A 53 -8.84 -13.66 1.06
CA GLY A 53 -9.50 -12.45 1.55
C GLY A 53 -9.27 -12.20 3.04
N TYR A 54 -9.35 -13.22 3.89
CA TYR A 54 -9.04 -13.09 5.32
C TYR A 54 -7.56 -12.85 5.58
N VAL A 55 -6.66 -13.44 4.79
CA VAL A 55 -5.23 -13.12 4.86
C VAL A 55 -5.00 -11.66 4.49
N ALA A 56 -5.59 -11.16 3.39
CA ALA A 56 -5.51 -9.75 3.02
C ALA A 56 -6.06 -8.83 4.12
N LEU A 57 -7.21 -9.19 4.73
CA LEU A 57 -7.80 -8.45 5.84
C LEU A 57 -6.86 -8.42 7.06
N ALA A 58 -6.21 -9.53 7.39
CA ALA A 58 -5.23 -9.58 8.48
C ALA A 58 -4.07 -8.61 8.21
N PHE A 59 -3.54 -8.59 6.98
CA PHE A 59 -2.50 -7.61 6.59
C PHE A 59 -2.98 -6.17 6.77
N VAL A 60 -4.21 -5.84 6.35
CA VAL A 60 -4.79 -4.50 6.57
C VAL A 60 -4.88 -4.17 8.07
N VAL A 61 -5.31 -5.12 8.91
CA VAL A 61 -5.34 -4.91 10.37
C VAL A 61 -3.94 -4.64 10.92
N PHE A 62 -2.92 -5.40 10.50
CA PHE A 62 -1.54 -5.18 10.90
C PHE A 62 -0.99 -3.82 10.41
N GLU A 63 -1.33 -3.40 9.20
CA GLU A 63 -0.99 -2.08 8.66
C GLU A 63 -1.56 -0.94 9.53
N MET A 64 -2.78 -1.12 10.04
CA MET A 64 -3.42 -0.15 10.93
C MET A 64 -2.82 -0.11 12.33
N LEU A 65 -2.08 -1.15 12.78
CA LEU A 65 -1.43 -1.16 14.10
C LEU A 65 -0.38 -0.05 14.25
N LEU A 66 0.32 0.35 13.19
CA LEU A 66 1.25 1.49 13.27
C LEU A 66 0.50 2.78 13.61
N SER A 67 -0.64 3.01 12.98
CA SER A 67 -1.51 4.16 13.25
C SER A 67 -2.05 4.13 14.68
N LEU A 68 -2.54 2.97 15.12
CA LEU A 68 -2.99 2.73 16.50
C LEU A 68 -1.85 2.99 17.50
N ARG A 69 -0.63 2.55 17.22
CA ARG A 69 0.52 2.79 18.10
C ARG A 69 0.88 4.28 18.19
N LYS A 70 0.88 4.99 17.06
CA LYS A 70 1.28 6.40 17.01
C LYS A 70 0.26 7.31 17.69
N ARG A 71 -1.04 7.00 17.55
CA ARG A 71 -2.15 7.85 18.02
C ARG A 71 -2.80 7.36 19.31
N GLY A 72 -2.72 6.07 19.62
CA GLY A 72 -3.28 5.47 20.84
C GLY A 72 -2.62 5.94 22.14
N ARG A 73 -1.49 6.65 22.06
CA ARG A 73 -0.87 7.31 23.23
C ARG A 73 -1.68 8.49 23.77
N SER A 74 -2.48 9.14 22.93
CA SER A 74 -3.35 10.26 23.32
C SER A 74 -4.78 9.81 23.63
N TRP A 75 -5.08 8.51 23.54
CA TRP A 75 -6.40 7.97 23.87
C TRP A 75 -6.54 7.72 25.38
N LEU A 76 -7.78 7.79 25.87
CA LEU A 76 -8.11 7.57 27.28
C LEU A 76 -7.60 6.21 27.78
N GLY A 77 -7.75 5.16 26.98
CA GLY A 77 -7.09 3.88 27.17
C GLY A 77 -5.74 3.86 26.45
N LYS A 78 -4.64 4.06 27.19
CA LYS A 78 -3.28 4.08 26.62
C LYS A 78 -2.90 2.68 26.10
N ILE A 79 -2.98 2.46 24.78
CA ILE A 79 -2.53 1.22 24.15
C ILE A 79 -1.00 1.23 24.06
N LYS A 80 -0.32 0.42 24.89
CA LYS A 80 1.13 0.24 24.85
C LYS A 80 1.49 -0.94 23.93
N LEU A 81 1.86 -0.64 22.68
CA LEU A 81 2.43 -1.64 21.77
C LEU A 81 3.96 -1.70 21.92
N PRO A 82 4.57 -2.89 22.07
CA PRO A 82 6.00 -3.06 22.28
C PRO A 82 6.82 -2.67 21.04
N GLY A 83 8.14 -2.53 21.19
CA GLY A 83 9.05 -2.20 20.08
C GLY A 83 9.16 -0.72 19.73
N SER A 84 10.20 -0.36 18.98
CA SER A 84 10.52 1.04 18.62
C SER A 84 9.66 1.57 17.48
N VAL A 85 9.45 2.89 17.40
CA VAL A 85 8.71 3.52 16.27
C VAL A 85 9.36 3.16 14.92
N MET A 86 10.70 3.05 14.91
CA MET A 86 11.45 2.71 13.71
C MET A 86 11.19 1.28 13.26
N LEU A 87 11.06 0.33 14.20
CA LEU A 87 10.66 -1.04 13.88
C LEU A 87 9.28 -1.08 13.23
N TRP A 88 8.28 -0.45 13.85
CA TRP A 88 6.91 -0.42 13.31
C TRP A 88 6.80 0.25 11.95
N ARG A 89 7.59 1.31 11.71
CA ARG A 89 7.71 1.91 10.37
C ARG A 89 8.28 0.93 9.35
N SER A 90 9.31 0.18 9.72
CA SER A 90 9.88 -0.84 8.84
C SER A 90 8.85 -1.93 8.54
N VAL A 91 8.22 -2.49 9.58
CA VAL A 91 7.19 -3.52 9.45
C VAL A 91 6.06 -3.06 8.54
N HIS A 92 5.55 -1.83 8.72
CA HIS A 92 4.52 -1.25 7.87
C HIS A 92 4.92 -1.16 6.38
N ILE A 93 6.16 -0.79 6.08
CA ILE A 93 6.62 -0.74 4.69
C ILE A 93 6.62 -2.15 4.06
N PHE A 94 7.13 -3.15 4.77
CA PHE A 94 7.19 -4.52 4.25
C PHE A 94 5.79 -5.17 4.17
N LEU A 95 4.95 -4.93 5.17
CA LEU A 95 3.57 -5.40 5.17
C LEU A 95 2.73 -4.73 4.08
N GLY A 96 2.93 -3.45 3.78
CA GLY A 96 2.28 -2.79 2.64
C GLY A 96 2.61 -3.44 1.29
N VAL A 97 3.89 -3.79 1.05
CA VAL A 97 4.29 -4.53 -0.16
C VAL A 97 3.75 -5.96 -0.14
N GLY A 98 3.76 -6.62 1.01
CA GLY A 98 3.15 -7.94 1.18
C GLY A 98 1.63 -7.93 0.98
N LEU A 99 0.95 -6.86 1.38
CA LEU A 99 -0.47 -6.64 1.15
C LEU A 99 -0.75 -6.53 -0.35
N LEU A 100 0.07 -5.79 -1.10
CA LEU A 100 -0.03 -5.76 -2.56
C LEU A 100 0.13 -7.17 -3.17
N ALA A 101 1.09 -7.95 -2.70
CA ALA A 101 1.29 -9.32 -3.17
C ALA A 101 0.07 -10.23 -2.88
N ILE A 102 -0.51 -10.17 -1.68
CA ILE A 102 -1.71 -10.96 -1.37
C ILE A 102 -2.95 -10.47 -2.14
N VAL A 103 -3.06 -9.17 -2.47
CA VAL A 103 -4.14 -8.69 -3.35
C VAL A 103 -3.98 -9.27 -4.76
N VAL A 104 -2.76 -9.32 -5.30
CA VAL A 104 -2.49 -10.00 -6.59
C VAL A 104 -2.96 -11.46 -6.52
N VAL A 105 -2.65 -12.18 -5.45
CA VAL A 105 -3.09 -13.56 -5.26
C VAL A 105 -4.62 -13.61 -5.17
N HIS A 106 -5.24 -12.82 -4.29
CA HIS A 106 -6.67 -12.80 -4.05
C HIS A 106 -7.51 -12.55 -5.31
N THR A 107 -7.01 -11.70 -6.23
CA THR A 107 -7.72 -11.35 -7.46
C THR A 107 -7.17 -12.03 -8.71
N ILE A 108 -6.04 -12.75 -8.62
CA ILE A 108 -5.19 -13.16 -9.75
C ILE A 108 -4.84 -11.97 -10.67
N GLY A 109 -4.75 -10.75 -10.14
CA GLY A 109 -4.54 -9.56 -10.96
C GLY A 109 -5.79 -9.10 -11.75
N ALA A 110 -6.96 -9.67 -11.51
CA ALA A 110 -8.21 -9.15 -12.05
C ALA A 110 -8.57 -7.79 -11.42
N THR A 111 -8.99 -6.85 -12.26
CA THR A 111 -9.34 -5.49 -11.83
C THR A 111 -10.79 -5.33 -11.37
N GLY A 112 -11.65 -6.30 -11.71
CA GLY A 112 -13.08 -6.26 -11.38
C GLY A 112 -13.86 -5.23 -12.19
N LEU A 113 -15.13 -5.03 -11.83
CA LEU A 113 -16.04 -4.07 -12.46
C LEU A 113 -16.60 -3.09 -11.42
N ASN A 114 -17.03 -1.92 -11.88
CA ASN A 114 -17.76 -0.92 -11.09
C ASN A 114 -17.04 -0.57 -9.76
N PHE A 115 -17.67 -0.92 -8.63
CA PHE A 115 -17.14 -0.66 -7.30
C PHE A 115 -15.77 -1.31 -7.05
N ASN A 116 -15.59 -2.58 -7.45
CA ASN A 116 -14.32 -3.30 -7.22
C ASN A 116 -13.17 -2.70 -8.05
N TYR A 117 -13.48 -2.20 -9.25
CA TYR A 117 -12.51 -1.47 -10.07
C TYR A 117 -12.04 -0.20 -9.37
N LEU A 118 -12.97 0.64 -8.91
CA LEU A 118 -12.64 1.87 -8.18
C LEU A 118 -11.90 1.56 -6.88
N PHE A 119 -12.34 0.54 -6.14
CA PHE A 119 -11.72 0.13 -4.88
C PHE A 119 -10.26 -0.26 -5.07
N LEU A 120 -9.96 -1.04 -6.12
CA LEU A 120 -8.61 -1.44 -6.46
C LEU A 120 -7.73 -0.23 -6.82
N TRP A 121 -8.24 0.73 -7.58
CA TRP A 121 -7.49 1.96 -7.89
C TRP A 121 -7.19 2.81 -6.65
N VAL A 122 -8.12 2.88 -5.70
CA VAL A 122 -7.86 3.53 -4.40
C VAL A 122 -6.76 2.78 -3.64
N PHE A 123 -6.78 1.44 -3.65
CA PHE A 123 -5.71 0.64 -3.06
C PHE A 123 -4.33 0.89 -3.73
N PHE A 124 -4.29 1.01 -5.07
CA PHE A 124 -3.06 1.39 -5.77
C PHE A 124 -2.59 2.79 -5.40
N ALA A 125 -3.50 3.75 -5.32
CA ALA A 125 -3.18 5.10 -4.86
C ALA A 125 -2.62 5.09 -3.43
N VAL A 126 -3.18 4.29 -2.51
CA VAL A 126 -2.62 4.10 -1.15
C VAL A 126 -1.20 3.54 -1.20
N THR A 127 -0.98 2.48 -1.98
CA THR A 127 0.31 1.78 -2.03
C THR A 127 1.41 2.64 -2.66
N LEU A 128 1.12 3.24 -3.82
CA LEU A 128 2.05 4.15 -4.50
C LEU A 128 2.29 5.41 -3.68
N SER A 129 1.23 5.94 -3.05
CA SER A 129 1.38 7.06 -2.12
C SER A 129 2.10 6.68 -0.82
N ALA A 130 2.36 5.42 -0.49
CA ALA A 130 3.25 5.10 0.62
C ALA A 130 4.71 5.11 0.15
N LEU A 131 4.97 4.38 -0.94
CA LEU A 131 6.32 4.09 -1.44
C LEU A 131 7.02 5.32 -1.99
N VAL A 132 6.37 6.10 -2.84
CA VAL A 132 7.00 7.26 -3.50
C VAL A 132 7.49 8.27 -2.46
N GLY A 133 6.70 8.57 -1.43
CA GLY A 133 7.11 9.55 -0.43
C GLY A 133 8.19 9.05 0.52
N VAL A 134 8.17 7.76 0.90
CA VAL A 134 9.25 7.23 1.75
C VAL A 134 10.57 7.10 0.99
N VAL A 135 10.52 6.74 -0.30
CA VAL A 135 11.68 6.73 -1.21
C VAL A 135 12.22 8.13 -1.36
N ALA A 136 11.37 9.11 -1.71
CA ALA A 136 11.78 10.49 -1.93
C ALA A 136 12.38 11.12 -0.65
N GLU A 137 11.74 10.92 0.50
CA GLU A 137 12.27 11.38 1.79
C GLU A 137 13.65 10.76 2.09
N THR A 138 13.78 9.45 1.91
CA THR A 138 15.01 8.72 2.25
C THR A 138 16.13 9.03 1.27
N GLY A 139 15.82 9.24 -0.01
CA GLY A 139 16.78 9.69 -1.03
C GLY A 139 17.38 11.05 -0.71
N ILE A 140 16.57 12.01 -0.23
CA ILE A 140 17.08 13.33 0.21
C ILE A 140 17.92 13.18 1.48
N LEU A 141 17.46 12.35 2.43
CA LEU A 141 18.16 12.15 3.69
C LEU A 141 19.55 11.54 3.49
N GLU A 142 19.65 10.47 2.70
CA GLU A 142 20.88 9.72 2.42
C GLU A 142 21.76 10.36 1.34
N SER A 143 21.25 11.30 0.55
CA SER A 143 22.04 12.00 -0.47
C SER A 143 23.21 12.78 0.15
N PRO A 144 24.40 12.80 -0.48
CA PRO A 144 25.54 13.59 0.00
C PRO A 144 25.32 15.10 -0.14
N ARG A 145 24.32 15.53 -0.92
CA ARG A 145 24.02 16.96 -1.14
C ARG A 145 23.48 17.61 0.12
N LYS A 146 24.00 18.79 0.47
CA LYS A 146 23.52 19.60 1.61
C LYS A 146 22.32 20.48 1.25
N PHE A 147 22.23 20.86 -0.02
CA PHE A 147 21.27 21.81 -0.56
C PHE A 147 20.55 21.22 -1.76
N PHE A 148 19.27 21.54 -1.89
CA PHE A 148 18.38 21.04 -2.94
C PHE A 148 17.56 22.20 -3.50
N GLY A 149 17.43 22.26 -4.83
CA GLY A 149 16.53 23.20 -5.48
C GLY A 149 15.07 22.79 -5.29
N VAL A 150 14.17 23.76 -5.32
CA VAL A 150 12.72 23.53 -5.24
C VAL A 150 12.14 23.40 -6.65
N PRO A 151 11.38 22.33 -6.97
CA PRO A 151 10.69 22.23 -8.25
C PRO A 151 9.78 23.44 -8.47
N GLY A 152 9.92 24.11 -9.62
CA GLY A 152 9.13 25.30 -9.96
C GLY A 152 9.73 26.65 -9.51
N ASN A 153 10.80 26.65 -8.72
CA ASN A 153 11.54 27.88 -8.38
C ASN A 153 13.04 27.59 -8.29
N LYS A 154 13.76 27.89 -9.38
CA LYS A 154 15.18 27.56 -9.55
C LYS A 154 16.11 28.35 -8.61
N ASP A 155 15.66 29.50 -8.13
CA ASP A 155 16.43 30.38 -7.25
C ASP A 155 16.26 29.99 -5.77
N LEU A 156 15.23 29.21 -5.46
CA LEU A 156 14.94 28.76 -4.11
C LEU A 156 15.70 27.47 -3.79
N VAL A 157 16.66 27.59 -2.87
CA VAL A 157 17.47 26.47 -2.38
C VAL A 157 17.11 26.17 -0.92
N MET A 158 16.86 24.89 -0.61
CA MET A 158 16.52 24.44 0.73
C MET A 158 17.53 23.43 1.27
N THR A 159 17.76 23.47 2.58
CA THR A 159 18.45 22.40 3.30
C THR A 159 17.52 21.20 3.49
N LYS A 160 18.09 20.02 3.81
CA LYS A 160 17.35 18.75 3.93
C LYS A 160 16.13 18.83 4.85
N GLY A 161 16.27 19.44 6.02
CA GLY A 161 15.21 19.48 7.05
C GLY A 161 13.93 20.18 6.56
N PRO A 162 14.00 21.46 6.17
CA PRO A 162 12.87 22.19 5.59
C PRO A 162 12.26 21.49 4.38
N LEU A 163 13.07 20.96 3.46
CA LEU A 163 12.57 20.26 2.27
C LEU A 163 11.76 19.02 2.65
N ILE A 164 12.30 18.15 3.52
CA ILE A 164 11.59 16.96 4.00
C ILE A 164 10.30 17.34 4.72
N ARG A 165 10.32 18.41 5.52
CA ARG A 165 9.11 18.89 6.22
C ARG A 165 8.03 19.33 5.23
N ASN A 166 8.40 20.09 4.20
CA ASN A 166 7.47 20.56 3.18
C ASN A 166 6.88 19.40 2.37
N MET A 167 7.72 18.44 1.97
CA MET A 167 7.25 17.22 1.30
C MET A 167 6.27 16.43 2.16
N ARG A 168 6.58 16.24 3.45
CA ARG A 168 5.70 15.55 4.39
C ARG A 168 4.39 16.28 4.62
N ALA A 169 4.39 17.62 4.60
CA ALA A 169 3.18 18.42 4.77
C ALA A 169 2.15 18.19 3.66
N VAL A 170 2.59 17.80 2.46
CA VAL A 170 1.70 17.41 1.36
C VAL A 170 1.43 15.91 1.39
N TRP A 171 2.49 15.12 1.45
CA TRP A 171 2.41 13.69 1.19
C TRP A 171 1.72 12.90 2.31
N LEU A 172 2.01 13.24 3.57
CA LEU A 172 1.45 12.50 4.71
C LEU A 172 -0.07 12.69 4.81
N PRO A 173 -0.62 13.92 4.70
CA PRO A 173 -2.08 14.09 4.63
C PRO A 173 -2.73 13.34 3.46
N THR A 174 -2.14 13.41 2.26
CA THR A 174 -2.66 12.69 1.08
C THR A 174 -2.75 11.18 1.33
N HIS A 175 -1.66 10.57 1.84
CA HIS A 175 -1.66 9.15 2.14
C HIS A 175 -2.70 8.78 3.23
N ILE A 176 -2.81 9.59 4.29
CA ILE A 176 -3.81 9.36 5.36
C ILE A 176 -5.25 9.45 4.81
N PHE A 177 -5.52 10.43 3.94
CA PHE A 177 -6.81 10.58 3.29
C PHE A 177 -7.14 9.33 2.45
N LEU A 178 -6.22 8.91 1.58
CA LEU A 178 -6.38 7.71 0.76
C LEU A 178 -6.61 6.45 1.60
N VAL A 179 -5.87 6.28 2.69
CA VAL A 179 -6.06 5.16 3.63
C VAL A 179 -7.47 5.19 4.24
N SER A 180 -7.98 6.38 4.58
CA SER A 180 -9.33 6.52 5.16
C SER A 180 -10.41 6.11 4.16
N VAL A 181 -10.27 6.55 2.90
CA VAL A 181 -11.17 6.14 1.80
C VAL A 181 -11.07 4.62 1.57
N PHE A 182 -9.85 4.08 1.53
CA PHE A 182 -9.62 2.64 1.37
C PHE A 182 -10.30 1.81 2.46
N ILE A 183 -10.17 2.19 3.74
CA ILE A 183 -10.79 1.45 4.85
C ILE A 183 -12.32 1.49 4.76
N LEU A 184 -12.91 2.62 4.39
CA LEU A 184 -14.36 2.71 4.16
C LEU A 184 -14.81 1.77 3.04
N MET A 185 -14.13 1.81 1.90
CA MET A 185 -14.43 0.95 0.76
C MET A 185 -14.20 -0.53 1.08
N LEU A 186 -13.18 -0.87 1.87
CA LEU A 186 -12.94 -2.24 2.33
C LEU A 186 -14.12 -2.74 3.18
N GLY A 187 -14.64 -1.93 4.09
CA GLY A 187 -15.83 -2.27 4.88
C GLY A 187 -17.04 -2.58 3.99
N VAL A 188 -17.29 -1.74 2.98
CA VAL A 188 -18.35 -1.96 1.99
C VAL A 188 -18.08 -3.21 1.15
N HIS A 189 -16.85 -3.44 0.70
CA HIS A 189 -16.48 -4.63 -0.06
C HIS A 189 -16.77 -5.92 0.72
N VAL A 190 -16.33 -5.98 1.99
CA VAL A 190 -16.58 -7.12 2.87
C VAL A 190 -18.10 -7.30 3.08
N PHE A 191 -18.83 -6.21 3.35
CA PHE A 191 -20.28 -6.29 3.51
C PHE A 191 -20.98 -6.84 2.26
N LEU A 192 -20.65 -6.33 1.07
CA LEU A 192 -21.23 -6.83 -0.18
C LEU A 192 -20.89 -8.31 -0.42
N ALA A 193 -19.65 -8.74 -0.14
CA ALA A 193 -19.20 -10.11 -0.35
C ALA A 193 -19.94 -11.15 0.52
N TYR A 194 -20.42 -10.76 1.71
CA TYR A 194 -21.11 -11.66 2.64
C TYR A 194 -22.64 -11.53 2.63
N TYR A 195 -23.18 -10.35 2.31
CA TYR A 195 -24.62 -10.08 2.43
C TYR A 195 -25.37 -9.95 1.09
N TYR A 196 -24.68 -9.77 -0.04
CA TYR A 196 -25.30 -9.53 -1.36
C TYR A 196 -24.69 -10.40 -2.47
N ARG A 197 -24.47 -11.68 -2.19
CA ARG A 197 -23.95 -12.66 -3.17
C ARG A 197 -24.80 -12.78 -4.43
#